data_AF-A0A2M6ZSN3-F1
#
_entry.id   AF-A0A2M6ZSN3-F1
#
_cell.length_a   1.000
_cell.length_b   1.000
_cell.length_c   1.000
_cell.angle_alpha   90.00
_cell.angle_beta   90.00
_cell.angle_gamma   90.00
#
_symmetry.space_group_name_H-M   'P 1'
#
loop_
_entity.id
_entity.type
_entity.pdbx_description
1 polymer ?
#
loop_
_entity_poly.entity_id
_entity_poly.type
_entity_poly.pdbx_seq_one_letter_code
_entity_poly.pdbx_strand_id
1 'polypeptide(L)'
;LFPNVMAIFQEKDSLLNLSEADIADFVKGLKNVLAYLNDQNIPSFNLSIYSGIVGEDYFWTYAKIIPRFTFPPVDASDMTAWQIMYDQPYTIIPPEDACKELREYFA
;
A
#
# COMPACT_ATOMS: atom_id res chain seq x y z
N LEU A 1 8.80 -6.45 -4.35
CA LEU A 1 8.41 -7.88 -4.33
C LEU A 1 7.00 -7.92 -3.79
N PHE A 2 6.03 -8.35 -4.61
CA PHE A 2 4.63 -7.92 -4.50
C PHE A 2 4.44 -6.39 -4.68
N PRO A 3 3.47 -5.92 -5.49
CA PRO A 3 3.26 -4.49 -5.68
C PRO A 3 2.59 -3.86 -4.46
N ASN A 4 2.94 -2.60 -4.21
CA ASN A 4 2.33 -1.81 -3.15
C ASN A 4 0.93 -1.36 -3.58
N VAL A 5 0.02 -1.24 -2.62
CA VAL A 5 -1.31 -0.66 -2.85
C VAL A 5 -1.30 0.79 -2.41
N MET A 6 -1.90 1.67 -3.22
CA MET A 6 -2.03 3.09 -2.91
C MET A 6 -3.51 3.47 -2.84
N ALA A 7 -3.90 4.11 -1.74
CA ALA A 7 -5.21 4.72 -1.59
C ALA A 7 -5.07 6.24 -1.70
N ILE A 8 -5.89 6.88 -2.54
CA ILE A 8 -5.81 8.31 -2.83
C ILE A 8 -7.05 8.98 -2.27
N PHE A 9 -6.88 9.99 -1.42
CA PHE A 9 -7.96 10.81 -0.89
C PHE A 9 -8.16 12.00 -1.84
N GLN A 10 -9.03 11.83 -2.82
CA GLN A 10 -9.23 12.82 -3.88
C GLN A 10 -9.63 14.18 -3.30
N GLU A 11 -9.01 15.25 -3.79
CA GLU A 11 -9.29 16.64 -3.38
C GLU A 11 -9.02 16.94 -1.89
N LYS A 12 -8.25 16.08 -1.21
CA LYS A 12 -7.83 16.29 0.18
C LYS A 12 -6.34 16.62 0.24
N ASP A 13 -6.00 17.89 0.44
CA ASP A 13 -4.61 18.37 0.58
C ASP A 13 -3.94 17.87 1.88
N SER A 14 -4.71 17.62 2.94
CA SER A 14 -4.18 17.23 4.25
C SER A 14 -4.98 16.11 4.92
N LEU A 15 -4.27 15.29 5.72
CA LEU A 15 -4.85 14.32 6.65
C LEU A 15 -5.84 14.99 7.62
N LEU A 16 -5.61 16.26 7.97
CA LEU A 16 -6.48 17.03 8.86
C LEU A 16 -7.83 17.40 8.21
N ASN A 17 -7.93 17.32 6.88
CA ASN A 17 -9.12 17.65 6.10
C ASN A 17 -9.94 16.39 5.70
N LEU A 18 -9.55 15.21 6.19
CA LEU A 18 -10.32 13.99 6.01
C LEU A 18 -11.55 14.01 6.92
N SER A 19 -12.72 13.76 6.31
CA SER A 19 -13.95 13.55 7.04
C SER A 19 -14.00 12.13 7.64
N GLU A 20 -14.94 11.91 8.57
CA GLU A 20 -15.21 10.55 9.08
C GLU A 20 -15.61 9.58 7.96
N ALA A 21 -16.32 10.08 6.93
CA ALA A 21 -16.68 9.27 5.76
C ALA A 21 -15.44 8.86 4.96
N ASP A 22 -14.51 9.79 4.71
CA ASP A 22 -13.23 9.50 4.02
C ASP A 22 -12.44 8.41 4.77
N ILE A 23 -12.41 8.50 6.10
CA ILE A 23 -11.74 7.51 6.95
C ILE A 23 -12.47 6.16 6.92
N ALA A 24 -13.80 6.16 6.97
CA ALA A 24 -14.60 4.93 6.91
C ALA A 24 -14.42 4.18 5.58
N ASP A 25 -14.43 4.92 4.46
CA ASP A 25 -14.19 4.36 3.13
C ASP A 25 -12.75 3.83 2.99
N PHE A 26 -11.77 4.55 3.52
CA PHE A 26 -10.39 4.07 3.59
C PHE A 26 -10.27 2.78 4.41
N VAL A 27 -10.90 2.70 5.59
CA VAL A 27 -10.88 1.49 6.43
C VAL A 27 -11.56 0.32 5.73
N LYS A 28 -12.67 0.56 5.02
CA LYS A 28 -13.33 -0.46 4.20
C LYS A 28 -12.38 -1.00 3.12
N GLY A 29 -11.74 -0.12 2.36
CA GLY A 29 -10.75 -0.51 1.35
C GLY A 29 -9.54 -1.22 1.95
N LEU A 30 -9.04 -0.75 3.09
CA LEU A 30 -7.93 -1.37 3.81
C LEU A 30 -8.27 -2.81 4.22
N LYS A 31 -9.46 -3.06 4.75
CA LYS A 31 -9.91 -4.42 5.08
C LYS A 31 -9.88 -5.36 3.88
N ASN A 32 -10.27 -4.87 2.70
CA ASN A 32 -10.23 -5.66 1.46
C ASN A 32 -8.78 -6.00 1.06
N VAL A 33 -7.87 -5.04 1.17
CA VAL A 33 -6.43 -5.28 0.95
C VAL A 33 -5.87 -6.29 1.94
N LEU A 34 -6.23 -6.18 3.23
CA LEU A 34 -5.76 -7.12 4.25
C LEU A 34 -6.29 -8.54 4.04
N ALA A 35 -7.55 -8.68 3.58
CA ALA A 35 -8.10 -9.98 3.20
C ALA A 35 -7.31 -10.61 2.03
N TYR A 36 -7.02 -9.82 1.00
CA TYR A 36 -6.18 -10.26 -0.11
C TYR A 36 -4.77 -10.68 0.34
N LEU A 37 -4.10 -9.89 1.18
CA LEU A 37 -2.77 -10.25 1.70
C LEU A 37 -2.79 -11.54 2.52
N ASN A 38 -3.85 -11.75 3.31
CA ASN A 38 -4.05 -12.97 4.07
C ASN A 38 -4.18 -14.20 3.15
N ASP A 39 -4.98 -14.10 2.09
CA ASP A 39 -5.20 -15.21 1.14
C ASP A 39 -3.92 -15.52 0.33
N GLN A 40 -3.04 -14.53 0.16
CA GLN A 40 -1.72 -14.67 -0.43
C GLN A 40 -0.65 -15.18 0.57
N ASN A 41 -1.04 -15.49 1.81
CA ASN A 41 -0.13 -15.89 2.91
C ASN A 41 0.95 -14.84 3.23
N ILE A 42 0.64 -13.55 3.06
CA ILE A 42 1.55 -12.45 3.40
C ILE A 42 1.24 -11.98 4.84
N PRO A 43 2.14 -12.21 5.81
CA PRO A 43 1.80 -12.11 7.23
C PRO A 43 1.84 -10.68 7.79
N SER A 44 2.47 -9.74 7.08
CA SER A 44 2.72 -8.41 7.61
C SER A 44 2.74 -7.34 6.53
N PHE A 45 2.60 -6.08 6.93
CA PHE A 45 2.64 -4.93 6.05
C PHE A 45 3.09 -3.68 6.82
N ASN A 46 3.60 -2.70 6.08
CA ASN A 46 3.78 -1.34 6.55
C ASN A 46 2.70 -0.44 5.95
N LEU A 47 2.20 0.52 6.72
CA LEU A 47 1.27 1.56 6.28
C LEU A 47 1.92 2.93 6.49
N SER A 48 1.81 3.80 5.49
CA SER A 48 2.24 5.19 5.62
C SER A 48 1.21 6.12 4.96
N ILE A 49 0.92 7.23 5.61
CA ILE A 49 0.04 8.28 5.08
C ILE A 49 0.91 9.50 4.77
N TYR A 50 0.86 9.94 3.53
CA TYR A 50 1.54 11.13 3.05
C TYR A 50 0.50 12.24 2.98
N SER A 51 0.65 13.23 3.86
CA SER A 51 -0.23 14.39 3.96
C SER A 51 0.51 15.63 3.47
N GLY A 52 -0.18 16.50 2.74
CA GLY A 52 0.29 17.85 2.47
C GLY A 52 0.19 18.77 3.69
N ILE A 53 0.70 19.98 3.51
CA ILE A 53 0.58 21.08 4.46
C ILE A 53 -0.76 21.77 4.22
N VAL A 54 -1.53 22.03 5.28
CA VAL A 54 -2.86 22.64 5.17
C VAL A 54 -2.80 23.97 4.43
N GLY A 55 -3.64 24.12 3.40
CA GLY A 55 -3.73 25.34 2.59
C GLY A 55 -2.74 25.40 1.43
N GLU A 56 -1.92 24.37 1.24
CA GLU A 56 -0.99 24.21 0.13
C GLU A 56 -1.44 23.02 -0.74
N ASP A 57 -1.93 23.29 -1.96
CA ASP A 57 -2.48 22.26 -2.86
C ASP A 57 -1.41 21.64 -3.78
N TYR A 58 -0.32 21.13 -3.19
CA TYR A 58 0.77 20.50 -3.95
C TYR A 58 0.41 19.09 -4.44
N PHE A 59 -0.28 18.32 -3.60
CA PHE A 59 -0.68 16.94 -3.90
C PHE A 59 -1.84 16.53 -3.00
N TRP A 60 -2.63 15.57 -3.48
CA TRP A 60 -3.65 14.92 -2.67
C TRP A 60 -3.02 13.97 -1.66
N THR A 61 -3.51 13.99 -0.44
CA THR A 61 -3.17 13.04 0.61
C THR A 61 -3.38 11.62 0.09
N TYR A 62 -2.43 10.74 0.37
CA TYR A 62 -2.51 9.34 -0.03
C TYR A 62 -1.88 8.42 1.00
N ALA A 63 -2.36 7.18 1.05
CA ALA A 63 -1.79 6.12 1.87
C ALA A 63 -1.08 5.09 0.98
N LYS A 64 0.03 4.54 1.46
CA LYS A 64 0.73 3.39 0.86
C LYS A 64 0.69 2.21 1.81
N ILE A 65 0.19 1.08 1.33
CA ILE A 65 0.25 -0.22 1.98
C ILE A 65 1.33 -1.04 1.29
N ILE A 66 2.37 -1.39 2.04
CA ILE A 66 3.57 -2.09 1.55
C ILE A 66 3.60 -3.46 2.20
N PRO A 67 3.31 -4.55 1.47
CA PRO A 67 3.39 -5.91 1.99
C PRO A 67 4.81 -6.24 2.45
N ARG A 68 4.93 -6.95 3.57
CA ARG A 68 6.20 -7.38 4.17
C ARG A 68 6.19 -8.87 4.45
N PHE A 69 7.25 -9.56 4.03
CA PHE A 69 7.36 -11.00 4.20
C PHE A 69 8.82 -11.45 4.28
N THR A 70 9.02 -12.72 4.61
CA THR A 70 10.31 -13.38 4.57
C THR A 70 10.35 -14.37 3.41
N PHE A 71 11.54 -14.61 2.88
CA PHE A 71 11.78 -15.59 1.84
C PHE A 71 11.99 -16.99 2.43
N PRO A 72 11.07 -17.94 2.20
CA PRO A 72 11.31 -19.33 2.56
C PRO A 72 12.37 -19.96 1.64
N PRO A 73 13.13 -20.95 2.11
CA PRO A 73 13.08 -21.55 3.46
C PRO A 73 14.00 -20.86 4.48
N VAL A 74 14.72 -19.80 4.09
CA VAL A 74 15.79 -19.20 4.90
C VAL A 74 15.31 -18.10 5.84
N ASP A 75 14.01 -17.80 5.83
CA ASP A 75 13.37 -16.70 6.56
C ASP A 75 14.10 -15.35 6.40
N ALA A 76 14.70 -15.14 5.23
CA ALA A 76 15.46 -13.92 4.93
C ALA A 76 14.50 -12.75 4.67
N SER A 77 14.92 -11.55 5.02
CA SER A 77 14.16 -10.31 4.75
C SER A 77 13.81 -10.15 3.26
N ASP A 78 12.62 -9.61 2.98
CA ASP A 78 12.22 -9.13 1.65
C ASP A 78 13.05 -7.94 1.13
N MET A 79 13.91 -7.37 1.98
CA MET A 79 14.90 -6.37 1.62
C MET A 79 16.19 -7.02 1.13
N THR A 80 16.52 -6.75 -0.12
CA THR A 80 17.72 -7.27 -0.80
C THR A 80 18.78 -6.19 -0.98
N ALA A 81 20.00 -6.62 -1.36
CA ALA A 81 21.08 -5.69 -1.69
C ALA A 81 20.72 -4.75 -2.85
N TRP A 82 19.83 -5.13 -3.78
CA TRP A 82 19.36 -4.25 -4.85
C TRP A 82 18.67 -2.99 -4.33
N GLN A 83 17.79 -3.17 -3.35
CA GLN A 83 17.06 -2.05 -2.75
C GLN A 83 17.96 -1.22 -1.84
N ILE A 84 18.81 -1.87 -1.03
CA ILE A 84 19.61 -1.17 0.00
C ILE A 84 20.91 -0.59 -0.56
N MET A 85 21.68 -1.36 -1.34
CA MET A 85 23.03 -0.97 -1.77
C MET A 85 23.02 -0.23 -3.11
N TYR A 86 22.10 -0.59 -4.01
CA TYR A 86 22.03 -0.02 -5.35
C TYR A 86 20.88 0.97 -5.54
N ASP A 87 20.05 1.17 -4.51
CA ASP A 87 18.86 2.05 -4.56
C ASP A 87 17.95 1.74 -5.78
N GLN A 88 17.85 0.46 -6.14
CA GLN A 88 17.04 -0.01 -7.26
C GLN A 88 15.78 -0.71 -6.74
N PRO A 89 14.63 -0.03 -6.71
CA PRO A 89 13.37 -0.68 -6.39
C PRO A 89 12.95 -1.61 -7.54
N TYR A 90 12.41 -2.76 -7.21
CA TYR A 90 11.87 -3.71 -8.19
C TYR A 90 10.64 -4.43 -7.67
N THR A 91 9.80 -4.88 -8.60
CA THR A 91 8.70 -5.80 -8.34
C THR A 91 8.88 -7.07 -9.16
N ILE A 92 8.41 -8.19 -8.62
CA ILE A 92 8.37 -9.48 -9.34
C ILE A 92 7.02 -9.63 -10.04
N ILE A 93 5.94 -9.17 -9.40
CA ILE A 93 4.59 -9.25 -9.92
C ILE A 93 4.27 -7.89 -10.56
N PRO A 94 3.91 -7.85 -11.85
CA PRO A 94 3.44 -6.64 -12.50
C PRO A 94 2.20 -6.08 -11.79
N PRO A 95 2.04 -4.75 -11.72
CA PRO A 95 0.87 -4.15 -11.08
C PRO A 95 -0.44 -4.56 -11.76
N GLU A 96 -0.44 -4.84 -13.05
CA GLU A 96 -1.61 -5.27 -13.82
C GLU A 96 -2.17 -6.61 -13.31
N ASP A 97 -1.28 -7.55 -13.02
CA ASP A 97 -1.65 -8.88 -12.53
C ASP A 97 -2.19 -8.81 -11.09
N ALA A 98 -1.50 -8.07 -10.21
CA ALA A 98 -1.97 -7.88 -8.84
C ALA A 98 -3.29 -7.10 -8.79
N CYS A 99 -3.50 -6.11 -9.66
CA CYS A 99 -4.76 -5.38 -9.77
C CYS A 99 -5.91 -6.29 -10.22
N LYS A 100 -5.65 -7.28 -11.08
CA LYS A 100 -6.66 -8.23 -11.52
C LYS A 100 -7.17 -9.07 -10.35
N GLU A 101 -6.27 -9.58 -9.53
CA GLU A 101 -6.61 -10.39 -8.34
C GLU A 101 -7.27 -9.53 -7.25
N LEU A 102 -6.67 -8.37 -6.94
CA LEU A 102 -7.16 -7.49 -5.88
C LEU A 102 -8.57 -6.95 -6.18
N ARG A 103 -8.93 -6.77 -7.45
CA ARG A 103 -10.26 -6.27 -7.86
C ARG A 103 -11.41 -7.11 -7.33
N GLU A 104 -11.21 -8.42 -7.16
CA GLU A 104 -12.24 -9.35 -6.66
C GLU A 104 -12.68 -9.02 -5.22
N TYR A 105 -11.83 -8.35 -4.45
CA TYR A 105 -12.12 -7.94 -3.07
C TYR A 105 -12.83 -6.58 -2.98
N PHE A 106 -12.86 -5.81 -4.08
CA PHE A 106 -13.50 -4.50 -4.15
C PHE A 106 -14.82 -4.50 -4.94
N ALA A 107 -15.24 -5.66 -5.45
CA ALA A 107 -16.49 -5.86 -6.18
C ALA A 107 -17.73 -5.82 -5.26
#